data_AF-A0A4Y4BZD3-F1
#
_entry.id   AF-A0A4Y4BZD3-F1
#
_cell.length_a   1.000
_cell.length_b   1.000
_cell.length_c   1.000
_cell.angle_alpha   90.00
_cell.angle_beta   90.00
_cell.angle_gamma   90.00
#
_symmetry.space_group_name_H-M   'P 1'
#
loop_
_entity.id
_entity.type
_entity.pdbx_description
1 polymer ?
#
loop_
_entity_poly.entity_id
_entity_poly.type
_entity_poly.pdbx_seq_one_letter_code
_entity_poly.pdbx_strand_id
1 'polypeptide(L)'
;MGDTSAPKPAGFMERMYNGEGGFRIVDTRRRWYWIYALVTVACVLIIAIKGFTLGIDFEGGTKMTMPPSNGATESSVSETFEDATGLAPQSTQTVGSGDSRVIEITAERLTDDQIRDARVALFDEFAPEDNSGTASPDAINDSTVSESWGASITQRMLLGMVIFLAVVFVYISVRLERDMAISAVVSLLLDGIVVAGVYSLVGFEVSPATVIGLLTILAYSLYDTVIVFDKVHENTQDVLSSTRSTYGEQVNLATNQTIMRSLNTSLFSVIPIAALLVVAVWLMGVGTLKDLALVQLVGVIAGTISSIYFSAPLLVTLKSFQKRYRQHDEKVARARELGVSGGPAAPTEETVPVTVTTGPATTLTTDGTADDEAGQPESTEATDSFSADTGSQDQDAPQRTISRPTNPDRESGRSWRPGM
;
A
#
# COMPACT_ATOMS: atom_id res chain seq x y z
N MET A 1 -35.64 -36.80 -23.87
CA MET A 1 -34.74 -36.87 -22.70
C MET A 1 -34.02 -35.54 -22.59
N GLY A 2 -34.38 -34.73 -21.60
CA GLY A 2 -33.67 -33.48 -21.29
C GLY A 2 -32.51 -33.80 -20.37
N ASP A 3 -31.31 -33.36 -20.76
CA ASP A 3 -30.07 -33.61 -20.05
C ASP A 3 -29.96 -32.64 -18.87
N THR A 4 -30.42 -33.07 -17.69
CA THR A 4 -30.24 -32.32 -16.43
C THR A 4 -28.87 -32.63 -15.86
N SER A 5 -27.83 -32.03 -16.42
CA SER A 5 -26.55 -31.91 -15.73
C SER A 5 -26.71 -30.85 -14.62
N ALA A 6 -26.65 -31.28 -13.36
CA ALA A 6 -26.63 -30.37 -12.23
C ALA A 6 -25.44 -29.40 -12.37
N PRO A 7 -25.63 -28.09 -12.14
CA PRO A 7 -24.54 -27.12 -12.25
C PRO A 7 -23.42 -27.51 -11.28
N LYS A 8 -22.17 -27.55 -11.78
CA LYS A 8 -20.99 -27.77 -10.94
C LYS A 8 -21.00 -26.75 -9.79
N PRO A 9 -20.68 -27.16 -8.55
CA PRO A 9 -20.56 -26.21 -7.45
C PRO A 9 -19.50 -25.17 -7.81
N ALA A 10 -19.85 -23.89 -7.65
CA ALA A 10 -18.97 -22.77 -7.96
C ALA A 10 -17.62 -22.91 -7.24
N GLY A 11 -16.52 -22.68 -7.96
CA GLY A 11 -15.18 -22.78 -7.40
C GLY A 11 -14.93 -21.75 -6.28
N PHE A 12 -13.93 -21.98 -5.42
CA PHE A 12 -13.59 -21.07 -4.31
C PHE A 12 -13.41 -19.61 -4.75
N MET A 13 -12.74 -19.37 -5.89
CA MET A 13 -12.58 -18.04 -6.47
C MET A 13 -13.90 -17.45 -6.97
N GLU A 14 -14.80 -18.27 -7.51
CA GLU A 14 -16.11 -17.83 -8.00
C GLU A 14 -17.04 -17.48 -6.84
N ARG A 15 -17.02 -18.24 -5.74
CA ARG A 15 -17.73 -17.89 -4.50
C ARG A 15 -17.19 -16.61 -3.87
N MET A 16 -15.87 -16.42 -3.84
CA MET A 16 -15.29 -15.15 -3.39
C MET A 16 -15.70 -13.99 -4.29
N TYR A 17 -15.65 -14.17 -5.61
CA TYR A 17 -16.04 -13.16 -6.59
C TYR A 17 -17.52 -12.77 -6.48
N ASN A 18 -18.39 -13.74 -6.16
CA ASN A 18 -19.81 -13.53 -5.97
C ASN A 18 -20.18 -13.04 -4.55
N GLY A 19 -19.21 -12.86 -3.65
CA GLY A 19 -19.45 -12.39 -2.27
C GLY A 19 -20.00 -13.46 -1.32
N GLU A 20 -19.94 -14.73 -1.70
CA GLU A 20 -20.37 -15.90 -0.93
C GLU A 20 -19.16 -16.65 -0.32
N GLY A 21 -18.03 -15.98 -0.15
CA GLY A 21 -16.78 -16.56 0.36
C GLY A 21 -16.90 -17.26 1.73
N GLY A 22 -17.95 -16.93 2.50
CA GLY A 22 -18.29 -17.61 3.76
C GLY A 22 -17.41 -17.22 4.94
N PHE A 23 -16.64 -16.13 4.85
CA PHE A 23 -15.78 -15.71 5.94
C PHE A 23 -16.60 -15.20 7.12
N ARG A 24 -16.35 -15.75 8.32
CA ARG A 24 -17.00 -15.37 9.59
C ARG A 24 -16.18 -14.29 10.31
N ILE A 25 -16.05 -13.14 9.67
CA ILE A 25 -15.22 -12.01 10.13
C ILE A 25 -15.81 -11.42 11.42
N VAL A 26 -17.13 -11.22 11.44
CA VAL A 26 -17.82 -10.66 12.61
C VAL A 26 -17.78 -11.60 13.82
N ASP A 27 -17.77 -12.91 13.60
CA ASP A 27 -17.67 -13.91 14.68
C ASP A 27 -16.28 -13.94 15.31
N THR A 28 -15.24 -13.70 14.50
CA THR A 28 -13.84 -13.70 14.95
C THR A 28 -13.35 -12.33 15.46
N ARG A 29 -14.25 -11.35 15.60
CA ARG A 29 -13.94 -9.95 15.94
C ARG A 29 -13.04 -9.74 17.16
N ARG A 30 -13.18 -10.57 18.20
CA ARG A 30 -12.34 -10.47 19.41
C ARG A 30 -10.86 -10.73 19.11
N ARG A 31 -10.56 -11.65 18.19
CA ARG A 31 -9.17 -11.94 17.79
C ARG A 31 -8.56 -10.75 17.08
N TRP A 32 -9.32 -10.15 16.15
CA TRP A 32 -8.89 -8.98 15.41
C TRP A 32 -8.69 -7.75 16.30
N TYR A 33 -9.56 -7.50 17.28
CA TYR A 33 -9.33 -6.43 18.25
C TYR A 33 -8.04 -6.61 19.04
N TRP A 34 -7.73 -7.85 19.46
CA TRP A 34 -6.46 -8.12 20.14
C TRP A 34 -5.25 -7.92 19.23
N ILE A 35 -5.33 -8.34 17.97
CA ILE A 35 -4.26 -8.12 16.99
C ILE A 35 -4.04 -6.62 16.77
N TYR A 36 -5.10 -5.86 16.50
CA TYR A 36 -5.01 -4.41 16.31
C TYR A 36 -4.50 -3.71 17.57
N ALA A 37 -5.02 -4.05 18.75
CA ALA A 37 -4.55 -3.47 20.00
C ALA A 37 -3.05 -3.75 20.23
N LEU A 38 -2.59 -4.98 20.01
CA LEU A 38 -1.19 -5.36 20.17
C LEU A 38 -0.29 -4.61 19.17
N VAL A 39 -0.68 -4.58 17.89
CA VAL A 39 0.09 -3.89 16.84
C VAL A 39 0.14 -2.38 17.12
N THR A 40 -0.98 -1.75 17.44
CA THR A 40 -1.01 -0.32 17.77
C THR A 40 -0.17 -0.02 19.02
N VAL A 41 -0.26 -0.82 20.08
CA VAL A 41 0.57 -0.63 21.28
C VAL A 41 2.06 -0.78 20.96
N ALA A 42 2.43 -1.78 20.15
CA ALA A 42 3.80 -1.95 19.70
C ALA A 42 4.28 -0.73 18.88
N CYS A 43 3.47 -0.25 17.94
CA CYS A 43 3.76 0.95 17.15
C CYS A 43 3.95 2.20 18.02
N VAL A 44 3.05 2.43 19.00
CA VAL A 44 3.18 3.55 19.95
C VAL A 44 4.45 3.42 20.79
N LEU A 45 4.78 2.21 21.26
CA LEU A 45 6.00 1.97 22.02
C LEU A 45 7.26 2.21 21.19
N ILE A 46 7.27 1.78 19.93
CA ILE A 46 8.36 2.03 18.99
C ILE A 46 8.56 3.54 18.79
N ILE A 47 7.47 4.27 18.53
CA ILE A 47 7.52 5.75 18.38
C ILE A 47 8.06 6.40 19.66
N ALA A 48 7.63 5.95 20.83
CA ALA A 48 8.05 6.53 22.10
C ALA A 48 9.53 6.26 22.45
N ILE A 49 10.07 5.10 22.05
CA ILE A 49 11.47 4.72 22.36
C ILE A 49 12.43 5.24 21.30
N LYS A 50 12.11 5.04 20.01
CA LYS A 50 13.01 5.35 18.88
C LYS A 50 12.81 6.76 18.33
N GLY A 51 11.61 7.32 18.44
CA GLY A 51 11.28 8.61 17.85
C GLY A 51 11.22 8.56 16.32
N PHE A 52 11.28 9.75 15.71
CA PHE A 52 11.38 9.92 14.26
C PHE A 52 12.70 10.58 13.93
N THR A 53 13.36 10.10 12.87
CA THR A 53 14.48 10.83 12.25
C THR A 53 13.86 11.87 11.33
N LEU A 54 13.89 13.15 11.72
CA LEU A 54 13.35 14.22 10.88
C LEU A 54 14.37 14.61 9.81
N GLY A 55 13.88 14.97 8.63
CA GLY A 55 14.76 15.45 7.57
C GLY A 55 15.16 16.90 7.69
N ILE A 56 16.14 17.30 6.87
CA ILE A 56 16.63 18.69 6.81
C ILE A 56 15.52 19.68 6.44
N ASP A 57 14.45 19.22 5.79
CA ASP A 57 13.25 20.02 5.48
C ASP A 57 12.44 20.42 6.72
N PHE A 58 12.61 19.73 7.85
CA PHE A 58 11.94 20.05 9.12
C PHE A 58 12.90 20.66 10.14
N GLU A 59 14.10 20.08 10.29
CA GLU A 59 15.09 20.55 11.28
C GLU A 59 15.94 21.72 10.76
N GLY A 60 16.08 21.86 9.43
CA GLY A 60 17.14 22.66 8.84
C GLY A 60 18.47 21.91 8.84
N GLY A 61 19.40 22.31 7.97
CA GLY A 61 20.71 21.65 7.86
C GLY A 61 21.23 21.60 6.44
N THR A 62 22.31 20.85 6.26
CA THR A 62 22.92 20.60 4.96
C THR A 62 23.04 19.09 4.74
N LYS A 63 22.60 18.66 3.56
CA LYS A 63 22.65 17.29 3.09
C LYS A 63 23.56 17.22 1.88
N MET A 64 24.56 16.33 1.91
CA MET A 64 25.48 16.10 0.81
C MET A 64 25.41 14.65 0.34
N THR A 65 25.51 14.41 -0.96
CA THR A 65 25.49 13.06 -1.52
C THR A 65 26.65 12.85 -2.48
N MET A 66 27.35 11.73 -2.30
CA MET A 66 28.55 11.38 -3.07
C MET A 66 28.45 9.94 -3.60
N PRO A 67 28.70 9.70 -4.90
CA PRO A 67 28.89 8.35 -5.41
C PRO A 67 30.06 7.63 -4.71
N PRO A 68 29.88 6.38 -4.25
CA PRO A 68 30.93 5.63 -3.58
C PRO A 68 32.05 5.33 -4.57
N SER A 69 33.25 5.76 -4.23
CA SER A 69 34.43 5.71 -5.08
C SER A 69 35.65 5.37 -4.23
N ASN A 70 36.68 4.75 -4.83
CA ASN A 70 37.97 4.46 -4.20
C ASN A 70 37.91 3.83 -2.79
N GLY A 71 36.94 2.94 -2.53
CA GLY A 71 36.81 2.26 -1.24
C GLY A 71 36.20 3.12 -0.13
N ALA A 72 35.54 4.23 -0.47
CA ALA A 72 34.79 5.08 0.45
C ALA A 72 33.84 4.24 1.32
N THR A 73 34.02 4.36 2.62
CA THR A 73 33.13 3.80 3.65
C THR A 73 32.40 4.93 4.35
N GLU A 74 31.26 4.64 4.99
CA GLU A 74 30.53 5.64 5.78
C GLU A 74 31.43 6.30 6.83
N SER A 75 32.30 5.51 7.48
CA SER A 75 33.24 6.01 8.49
C SER A 75 34.32 6.91 7.88
N SER A 76 34.95 6.50 6.76
CA SER A 76 36.00 7.31 6.14
C SER A 76 35.44 8.62 5.59
N VAL A 77 34.24 8.58 4.98
CA VAL A 77 33.57 9.78 4.48
C VAL A 77 33.17 10.72 5.61
N SER A 78 32.69 10.17 6.73
CA SER A 78 32.37 10.95 7.93
C SER A 78 33.60 11.67 8.49
N GLU A 79 34.75 10.97 8.57
CA GLU A 79 36.01 11.53 9.09
C GLU A 79 36.56 12.63 8.17
N THR A 80 36.63 12.38 6.86
CA THR A 80 37.07 13.39 5.87
C THR A 80 36.16 14.63 5.88
N PHE A 81 34.85 14.44 6.05
CA PHE A 81 33.91 15.54 6.15
C PHE A 81 34.13 16.36 7.44
N GLU A 82 34.32 15.70 8.58
CA GLU A 82 34.54 16.36 9.86
C GLU A 82 35.86 17.14 9.87
N ASP A 83 36.94 16.56 9.34
CA ASP A 83 38.24 17.21 9.22
C ASP A 83 38.20 18.46 8.33
N ALA A 84 37.41 18.42 7.25
CA ALA A 84 37.27 19.53 6.30
C ALA A 84 36.40 20.67 6.84
N THR A 85 35.30 20.33 7.53
CA THR A 85 34.28 21.32 7.94
C THR A 85 34.43 21.78 9.39
N GLY A 86 35.15 21.01 10.21
CA GLY A 86 35.23 21.15 11.67
C GLY A 86 33.94 20.75 12.40
N LEU A 87 33.00 20.08 11.71
CA LEU A 87 31.70 19.69 12.24
C LEU A 87 31.46 18.19 12.04
N ALA A 88 31.12 17.49 13.12
CA ALA A 88 30.71 16.10 13.02
C ALA A 88 29.37 15.98 12.28
N PRO A 89 29.23 15.07 11.31
CA PRO A 89 27.96 14.83 10.65
C PRO A 89 26.96 14.19 11.63
N GLN A 90 25.68 14.56 11.52
CA GLN A 90 24.60 13.96 12.31
C GLN A 90 24.32 12.51 11.87
N SER A 91 24.51 12.22 10.58
CA SER A 91 24.38 10.88 10.02
C SER A 91 25.22 10.77 8.75
N THR A 92 25.83 9.60 8.54
CA THR A 92 26.43 9.22 7.26
C THR A 92 25.96 7.81 6.93
N GLN A 93 25.30 7.65 5.79
CA GLN A 93 24.67 6.38 5.41
C GLN A 93 24.80 6.11 3.93
N THR A 94 24.99 4.85 3.59
CA THR A 94 24.95 4.38 2.20
C THR A 94 23.51 4.13 1.81
N VAL A 95 23.04 4.81 0.77
CA VAL A 95 21.71 4.62 0.18
C VAL A 95 21.84 4.07 -1.24
N GLY A 96 20.87 3.27 -1.68
CA GLY A 96 20.89 2.62 -2.99
C GLY A 96 21.66 1.30 -3.04
N SER A 97 21.79 0.75 -4.24
CA SER A 97 22.41 -0.55 -4.53
C SER A 97 23.01 -0.55 -5.93
N GLY A 98 24.02 -1.40 -6.16
CA GLY A 98 24.75 -1.43 -7.43
C GLY A 98 25.38 -0.08 -7.79
N ASP A 99 25.24 0.31 -9.06
CA ASP A 99 25.83 1.53 -9.65
C ASP A 99 25.14 2.83 -9.21
N SER A 100 23.96 2.74 -8.57
CA SER A 100 23.22 3.91 -8.05
C SER A 100 23.31 4.04 -6.53
N ARG A 101 24.31 3.38 -5.94
CA ARG A 101 24.68 3.59 -4.56
C ARG A 101 25.24 5.00 -4.40
N VAL A 102 24.87 5.72 -3.34
CA VAL A 102 25.47 6.99 -2.93
C VAL A 102 25.68 6.98 -1.42
N ILE A 103 26.71 7.65 -0.95
CA ILE A 103 26.94 7.94 0.47
C ILE A 103 26.33 9.31 0.75
N GLU A 104 25.39 9.33 1.67
CA GLU A 104 24.61 10.50 2.06
C GLU A 104 25.07 10.98 3.44
N ILE A 105 25.45 12.25 3.52
CA ILE A 105 25.92 12.93 4.73
C ILE A 105 24.85 13.96 5.10
N THR A 106 24.35 13.88 6.32
CA THR A 106 23.46 14.89 6.90
C THR A 106 24.18 15.57 8.05
N ALA A 107 24.25 16.90 8.02
CA ALA A 107 24.92 17.71 9.02
C ALA A 107 24.08 18.94 9.37
N GLU A 108 24.48 19.61 10.45
CA GLU A 108 24.00 20.96 10.76
C GLU A 108 24.27 21.92 9.59
N ARG A 109 23.65 23.09 9.60
CA ARG A 109 23.74 24.04 8.50
C ARG A 109 25.18 24.47 8.27
N LEU A 110 25.73 24.09 7.11
CA LEU A 110 27.05 24.50 6.67
C LEU A 110 27.00 25.88 6.03
N THR A 111 28.13 26.61 6.12
CA THR A 111 28.38 27.82 5.32
C THR A 111 28.84 27.44 3.91
N ASP A 112 28.72 28.36 2.94
CA ASP A 112 29.15 28.12 1.56
C ASP A 112 30.64 27.74 1.48
N ASP A 113 31.47 28.31 2.35
CA ASP A 113 32.89 27.97 2.46
C ASP A 113 33.08 26.54 2.97
N GLN A 114 32.37 26.13 4.03
CA GLN A 114 32.44 24.75 4.54
C GLN A 114 31.90 23.73 3.54
N ILE A 115 30.84 24.04 2.78
CA ILE A 115 30.34 23.17 1.71
C ILE A 115 31.41 22.97 0.64
N ARG A 116 32.07 24.06 0.24
CA ARG A 116 33.17 24.00 -0.74
C ARG A 116 34.34 23.19 -0.20
N ASP A 117 34.74 23.41 1.05
CA ASP A 117 35.86 22.71 1.67
C ASP A 117 35.56 21.21 1.81
N ALA A 118 34.34 20.84 2.22
CA ALA A 118 33.86 19.46 2.24
C ALA A 118 33.91 18.81 0.86
N ARG A 119 33.41 19.49 -0.19
CA ARG A 119 33.45 18.99 -1.57
C ARG A 119 34.87 18.71 -2.04
N VAL A 120 35.79 19.64 -1.79
CA VAL A 120 37.20 19.51 -2.20
C VAL A 120 37.86 18.35 -1.45
N ALA A 121 37.70 18.28 -0.13
CA ALA A 121 38.32 17.21 0.66
C ALA A 121 37.79 15.81 0.29
N LEU A 122 36.48 15.67 0.12
CA LEU A 122 35.86 14.43 -0.32
C LEU A 122 36.29 14.05 -1.75
N PHE A 123 36.46 15.04 -2.62
CA PHE A 123 36.97 14.83 -3.97
C PHE A 123 38.44 14.40 -3.98
N ASP A 124 39.29 15.07 -3.22
CA ASP A 124 40.73 14.80 -3.18
C ASP A 124 41.02 13.39 -2.62
N GLU A 125 40.24 12.94 -1.64
CA GLU A 125 40.40 11.61 -1.03
C GLU A 125 39.78 10.49 -1.88
N PHE A 126 38.54 10.67 -2.36
CA PHE A 126 37.77 9.58 -2.95
C PHE A 126 37.60 9.67 -4.47
N ALA A 127 37.84 10.82 -5.09
CA ALA A 127 37.67 11.08 -6.51
C ALA A 127 36.35 10.51 -7.10
N PRO A 128 35.18 10.91 -6.57
CA PRO A 128 33.88 10.46 -7.08
C PRO A 128 33.66 10.90 -8.52
N GLU A 129 33.12 9.99 -9.33
CA GLU A 129 32.74 10.25 -10.71
C GLU A 129 31.25 10.61 -10.79
N ASP A 130 30.92 11.57 -11.65
CA ASP A 130 29.52 11.88 -11.96
C ASP A 130 28.87 10.79 -12.85
N ASN A 131 27.58 10.95 -13.18
CA ASN A 131 26.87 10.01 -14.07
C ASN A 131 27.46 9.94 -15.50
N SER A 132 28.40 10.82 -15.85
CA SER A 132 29.11 10.84 -17.13
C SER A 132 30.49 10.16 -17.04
N GLY A 133 30.87 9.62 -15.88
CA GLY A 133 32.18 9.03 -15.63
C GLY A 133 33.30 10.06 -15.48
N THR A 134 32.97 11.33 -15.16
CA THR A 134 33.97 12.39 -14.98
C THR A 134 34.17 12.67 -13.50
N ALA A 135 35.41 12.52 -13.03
CA ALA A 135 35.78 12.88 -11.67
C ALA A 135 35.81 14.42 -11.53
N SER A 136 34.92 14.97 -10.71
CA SER A 136 34.87 16.40 -10.38
C SER A 136 34.28 16.60 -8.97
N PRO A 137 34.64 17.67 -8.24
CA PRO A 137 33.92 18.08 -7.03
C PRO A 137 32.40 18.26 -7.24
N ASP A 138 31.97 18.54 -8.48
CA ASP A 138 30.56 18.66 -8.86
C ASP A 138 29.80 17.33 -8.88
N ALA A 139 30.51 16.19 -8.79
CA ALA A 139 29.88 14.88 -8.59
C ALA A 139 29.23 14.76 -7.19
N ILE A 140 29.62 15.64 -6.26
CA ILE A 140 29.07 15.71 -4.91
C ILE A 140 27.94 16.73 -4.89
N ASN A 141 26.70 16.25 -4.77
CA ASN A 141 25.54 17.12 -4.70
C ASN A 141 25.34 17.62 -3.27
N ASP A 142 24.81 18.85 -3.12
CA ASP A 142 24.47 19.42 -1.83
C ASP A 142 23.05 20.01 -1.85
N SER A 143 22.38 19.99 -0.70
CA SER A 143 21.10 20.64 -0.47
C SER A 143 21.10 21.25 0.93
N THR A 144 20.86 22.55 1.02
CA THR A 144 20.89 23.28 2.28
C THR A 144 19.55 23.95 2.55
N VAL A 145 19.01 23.72 3.76
CA VAL A 145 17.75 24.30 4.24
C VAL A 145 18.04 25.16 5.48
N SER A 146 17.43 26.35 5.57
CA SER A 146 17.54 27.18 6.77
C SER A 146 16.60 26.70 7.87
N GLU A 147 17.02 26.83 9.14
CA GLU A 147 16.19 26.50 10.30
C GLU A 147 14.85 27.25 10.27
N SER A 148 14.87 28.54 9.87
CA SER A 148 13.65 29.34 9.72
C SER A 148 12.69 28.77 8.68
N TRP A 149 13.23 28.16 7.63
CA TRP A 149 12.42 27.52 6.61
C TRP A 149 11.87 26.18 7.11
N GLY A 150 12.71 25.37 7.74
CA GLY A 150 12.33 24.09 8.34
C GLY A 150 11.22 24.25 9.40
N ALA A 151 11.34 25.23 10.29
CA ALA A 151 10.31 25.54 11.29
C ALA A 151 8.97 25.95 10.63
N SER A 152 9.01 26.81 9.60
CA SER A 152 7.82 27.20 8.85
C SER A 152 7.17 26.03 8.12
N ILE A 153 7.96 25.15 7.51
CA ILE A 153 7.47 23.93 6.84
C ILE A 153 6.83 22.98 7.84
N THR A 154 7.50 22.72 8.97
CA THR A 154 6.99 21.87 10.05
C THR A 154 5.61 22.35 10.52
N GLN A 155 5.48 23.65 10.81
CA GLN A 155 4.22 24.22 11.28
C GLN A 155 3.11 24.09 10.24
N ARG A 156 3.41 24.38 8.95
CA ARG A 156 2.45 24.27 7.86
C ARG A 156 2.00 22.83 7.62
N MET A 157 2.92 21.86 7.72
CA MET A 157 2.61 20.45 7.55
C MET A 157 1.75 19.91 8.69
N LEU A 158 2.10 20.23 9.94
CA LEU A 158 1.29 19.85 11.11
C LEU A 158 -0.11 20.46 11.03
N LEU A 159 -0.21 21.74 10.70
CA LEU A 159 -1.50 22.41 10.52
C LEU A 159 -2.29 21.77 9.37
N GLY A 160 -1.64 21.50 8.23
CA GLY A 160 -2.25 20.84 7.08
C GLY A 160 -2.80 19.45 7.42
N MET A 161 -2.05 18.65 8.18
CA MET A 161 -2.48 17.34 8.67
C MET A 161 -3.71 17.44 9.57
N VAL A 162 -3.73 18.38 10.52
CA VAL A 162 -4.88 18.59 11.42
C VAL A 162 -6.11 19.04 10.63
N ILE A 163 -5.95 19.98 9.70
CA ILE A 163 -7.04 20.44 8.83
C ILE A 163 -7.57 19.28 7.98
N PHE A 164 -6.69 18.49 7.38
CA PHE A 164 -7.07 17.32 6.59
C PHE A 164 -7.90 16.33 7.42
N LEU A 165 -7.42 15.96 8.61
CA LEU A 165 -8.15 15.04 9.50
C LEU A 165 -9.51 15.61 9.90
N ALA A 166 -9.59 16.91 10.23
CA ALA A 166 -10.85 17.56 10.55
C ALA A 166 -11.84 17.51 9.37
N VAL A 167 -11.38 17.82 8.15
CA VAL A 167 -12.22 17.75 6.94
C VAL A 167 -12.69 16.32 6.68
N VAL A 168 -11.81 15.33 6.83
CA VAL A 168 -12.16 13.91 6.70
C VAL A 168 -13.21 13.48 7.74
N PHE A 169 -13.04 13.88 9.01
CA PHE A 169 -14.01 13.55 10.05
C PHE A 169 -15.37 14.21 9.82
N VAL A 170 -15.40 15.46 9.34
CA VAL A 170 -16.64 16.13 8.94
C VAL A 170 -17.29 15.39 7.78
N TYR A 171 -16.52 15.02 6.74
CA TYR A 171 -17.02 14.26 5.61
C TYR A 171 -17.64 12.93 6.04
N ILE A 172 -16.91 12.13 6.84
CA ILE A 172 -17.40 10.86 7.41
C ILE A 172 -18.69 11.07 8.18
N SER A 173 -18.75 12.10 9.03
CA SER A 173 -19.90 12.37 9.90
C SER A 173 -21.16 12.77 9.13
N VAL A 174 -21.00 13.45 7.99
CA VAL A 174 -22.11 13.82 7.10
C VAL A 174 -22.51 12.63 6.23
N ARG A 175 -21.54 11.82 5.80
CA ARG A 175 -21.74 10.75 4.83
C ARG A 175 -22.27 9.45 5.43
N LEU A 176 -21.96 9.16 6.69
CA LEU A 176 -22.24 7.90 7.37
C LEU A 176 -23.14 8.08 8.60
N GLU A 177 -23.85 7.02 8.98
CA GLU A 177 -24.58 6.99 10.25
C GLU A 177 -23.61 7.14 11.44
N ARG A 178 -24.05 7.73 12.56
CA ARG A 178 -23.21 8.03 13.74
C ARG A 178 -22.28 6.89 14.17
N ASP A 179 -22.80 5.66 14.32
CA ASP A 179 -21.98 4.53 14.78
C ASP A 179 -20.97 4.05 13.71
N MET A 180 -21.34 4.16 12.43
CA MET A 180 -20.43 3.88 11.30
C MET A 180 -19.34 4.95 11.24
N ALA A 181 -19.71 6.21 11.41
CA ALA A 181 -18.77 7.34 11.44
C ALA A 181 -17.75 7.18 12.58
N ILE A 182 -18.19 6.82 13.79
CA ILE A 182 -17.27 6.54 14.92
C ILE A 182 -16.34 5.39 14.57
N SER A 183 -16.87 4.30 14.01
CA SER A 183 -16.07 3.13 13.63
C SER A 183 -15.01 3.47 12.59
N ALA A 184 -15.38 4.24 11.55
CA ALA A 184 -14.47 4.71 10.50
C ALA A 184 -13.36 5.60 11.07
N VAL A 185 -13.72 6.58 11.91
CA VAL A 185 -12.75 7.52 12.51
C VAL A 185 -11.74 6.78 13.37
N VAL A 186 -12.19 5.83 14.21
CA VAL A 186 -11.28 5.04 15.05
C VAL A 186 -10.34 4.18 14.18
N SER A 187 -10.86 3.52 13.16
CA SER A 187 -10.05 2.75 12.19
C SER A 187 -8.97 3.63 11.56
N LEU A 188 -9.36 4.81 11.07
CA LEU A 188 -8.46 5.72 10.37
C LEU A 188 -7.33 6.24 11.28
N LEU A 189 -7.65 6.53 12.54
CA LEU A 189 -6.66 6.94 13.54
C LEU A 189 -5.66 5.81 13.83
N LEU A 190 -6.15 4.58 13.99
CA LEU A 190 -5.28 3.42 14.21
C LEU A 190 -4.39 3.15 12.99
N ASP A 191 -4.92 3.28 11.77
CA ASP A 191 -4.15 3.14 10.54
C ASP A 191 -3.00 4.15 10.49
N GLY A 192 -3.27 5.41 10.82
CA GLY A 192 -2.25 6.45 10.91
C GLY A 192 -1.15 6.11 11.93
N ILE A 193 -1.52 5.59 13.10
CA ILE A 193 -0.56 5.15 14.13
C ILE A 193 0.27 3.96 13.64
N VAL A 194 -0.35 2.99 12.96
CA VAL A 194 0.35 1.81 12.43
C VAL A 194 1.37 2.24 11.37
N VAL A 195 0.97 3.08 10.42
CA VAL A 195 1.88 3.61 9.38
C VAL A 195 3.03 4.39 10.01
N ALA A 196 2.73 5.30 10.94
CA ALA A 196 3.74 6.08 11.64
C ALA A 196 4.69 5.18 12.47
N GLY A 197 4.17 4.15 13.13
CA GLY A 197 4.97 3.25 13.95
C GLY A 197 5.87 2.33 13.13
N VAL A 198 5.39 1.82 12.00
CA VAL A 198 6.24 1.07 11.06
C VAL A 198 7.31 1.99 10.46
N TYR A 199 6.97 3.23 10.16
CA TYR A 199 7.94 4.20 9.65
C TYR A 199 9.05 4.50 10.67
N SER A 200 8.67 4.75 11.93
CA SER A 200 9.62 4.90 13.06
C SER A 200 10.47 3.65 13.27
N LEU A 201 9.88 2.45 13.18
CA LEU A 201 10.61 1.18 13.31
C LEU A 201 11.73 1.07 12.29
N VAL A 202 11.41 1.35 11.03
CA VAL A 202 12.38 1.28 9.92
C VAL A 202 13.43 2.39 10.08
N GLY A 203 13.07 3.54 10.64
CA GLY A 203 14.01 4.63 10.94
C GLY A 203 14.38 5.46 9.72
N PHE A 204 13.50 5.52 8.72
CA PHE A 204 13.70 6.40 7.57
C PHE A 204 13.41 7.86 7.93
N GLU A 205 13.94 8.75 7.10
CA GLU A 205 13.88 10.21 7.28
C GLU A 205 12.48 10.74 6.98
N VAL A 206 11.80 11.27 7.99
CA VAL A 206 10.51 11.95 7.83
C VAL A 206 10.76 13.25 7.07
N SER A 207 10.32 13.31 5.83
CA SER A 207 10.36 14.49 4.97
C SER A 207 8.95 15.00 4.65
N PRO A 208 8.78 16.20 4.08
CA PRO A 208 7.51 16.68 3.55
C PRO A 208 6.80 15.66 2.64
N ALA A 209 7.56 14.88 1.86
CA ALA A 209 7.03 13.85 0.99
C ALA A 209 6.36 12.70 1.78
N THR A 210 6.90 12.32 2.95
CA THR A 210 6.31 11.25 3.77
C THR A 210 4.98 11.69 4.37
N VAL A 211 4.85 12.94 4.79
CA VAL A 211 3.58 13.51 5.28
C VAL A 211 2.55 13.49 4.17
N ILE A 212 2.90 13.91 2.95
CA ILE A 212 2.00 13.84 1.79
C ILE A 212 1.59 12.38 1.52
N GLY A 213 2.54 11.44 1.55
CA GLY A 213 2.28 10.01 1.44
C GLY A 213 1.30 9.50 2.49
N LEU A 214 1.48 9.90 3.76
CA LEU A 214 0.62 9.53 4.88
C LEU A 214 -0.81 10.06 4.68
N LEU A 215 -0.96 11.35 4.34
CA LEU A 215 -2.29 11.93 4.10
C LEU A 215 -2.99 11.27 2.91
N THR A 216 -2.24 10.97 1.85
CA THR A 216 -2.76 10.27 0.67
C THR A 216 -3.30 8.90 1.04
N ILE A 217 -2.58 8.16 1.88
CA ILE A 217 -2.99 6.81 2.23
C ILE A 217 -4.14 6.76 3.24
N LEU A 218 -4.23 7.76 4.13
CA LEU A 218 -5.41 7.93 4.97
C LEU A 218 -6.65 8.23 4.13
N ALA A 219 -6.55 9.05 3.08
CA ALA A 219 -7.66 9.29 2.16
C ALA A 219 -8.09 8.01 1.42
N TYR A 220 -7.12 7.16 1.05
CA TYR A 220 -7.39 5.87 0.43
C TYR A 220 -8.04 4.87 1.41
N SER A 221 -7.55 4.76 2.65
CA SER A 221 -8.17 3.90 3.69
C SER A 221 -9.63 4.31 3.95
N LEU A 222 -9.91 5.62 3.94
CA LEU A 222 -11.25 6.16 4.03
C LEU A 222 -12.14 5.66 2.88
N TYR A 223 -11.66 5.70 1.63
CA TYR A 223 -12.44 5.26 0.47
C TYR A 223 -12.92 3.82 0.64
N ASP A 224 -12.04 2.92 1.06
CA ASP A 224 -12.37 1.51 1.25
C ASP A 224 -13.37 1.32 2.41
N THR A 225 -13.16 2.04 3.52
CA THR A 225 -14.07 2.03 4.67
C THR A 225 -15.48 2.50 4.29
N VAL A 226 -15.62 3.54 3.47
CA VAL A 226 -16.91 4.04 3.00
C VAL A 226 -17.63 3.03 2.11
N ILE A 227 -16.92 2.33 1.22
CA ILE A 227 -17.51 1.29 0.38
C ILE A 227 -18.08 0.15 1.23
N VAL A 228 -17.31 -0.32 2.21
CA VAL A 228 -17.76 -1.39 3.12
C VAL A 228 -19.01 -0.90 3.88
N PHE A 229 -18.99 0.31 4.43
CA PHE A 229 -20.12 0.84 5.19
C PHE A 229 -21.34 1.20 4.36
N ASP A 230 -21.18 1.58 3.10
CA ASP A 230 -22.29 1.72 2.16
C ASP A 230 -23.02 0.40 1.97
N LYS A 231 -22.25 -0.68 1.77
CA LYS A 231 -22.85 -2.01 1.61
C LYS A 231 -23.48 -2.52 2.90
N VAL A 232 -22.86 -2.22 4.05
CA VAL A 232 -23.46 -2.51 5.36
C VAL A 232 -24.77 -1.75 5.53
N HIS A 233 -24.82 -0.46 5.18
CA HIS A 233 -26.04 0.32 5.25
C HIS A 233 -27.14 -0.30 4.37
N GLU A 234 -26.82 -0.61 3.11
CA GLU A 234 -27.75 -1.28 2.17
C GLU A 234 -28.31 -2.60 2.75
N ASN A 235 -27.44 -3.49 3.24
CA ASN A 235 -27.85 -4.78 3.79
C ASN A 235 -28.60 -4.68 5.13
N THR A 236 -28.50 -3.54 5.83
CA THR A 236 -29.09 -3.36 7.17
C THR A 236 -30.32 -2.45 7.22
N GLN A 237 -30.74 -1.84 6.11
CA GLN A 237 -31.87 -0.90 6.05
C GLN A 237 -33.14 -1.43 6.74
N ASP A 238 -33.49 -2.70 6.54
CA ASP A 238 -34.70 -3.31 7.10
C ASP A 238 -34.42 -4.49 8.04
N VAL A 239 -33.18 -4.63 8.53
CA VAL A 239 -32.82 -5.83 9.31
C VAL A 239 -33.66 -6.00 10.57
N LEU A 240 -34.11 -4.89 11.16
CA LEU A 240 -34.87 -4.89 12.42
C LEU A 240 -36.36 -5.26 12.25
N SER A 241 -36.87 -5.31 11.01
CA SER A 241 -38.23 -5.75 10.70
C SER A 241 -38.32 -7.25 10.37
N SER A 242 -37.19 -7.88 10.07
CA SER A 242 -37.09 -9.30 9.70
C SER A 242 -36.46 -10.14 10.81
N THR A 243 -36.89 -11.39 11.00
CA THR A 243 -36.28 -12.34 11.94
C THR A 243 -35.35 -13.36 11.25
N ARG A 244 -35.02 -13.16 9.96
CA ARG A 244 -34.20 -14.11 9.19
C ARG A 244 -32.71 -14.05 9.55
N SER A 245 -32.22 -12.85 9.83
CA SER A 245 -30.79 -12.58 10.07
C SER A 245 -30.60 -11.51 11.14
N THR A 246 -29.53 -11.63 11.92
CA THR A 246 -29.09 -10.60 12.87
C THR A 246 -28.39 -9.43 12.15
N TYR A 247 -28.19 -8.31 12.86
CA TYR A 247 -27.39 -7.21 12.33
C TYR A 247 -25.95 -7.63 12.01
N GLY A 248 -25.34 -8.43 12.89
CA GLY A 248 -23.97 -8.93 12.70
C GLY A 248 -23.82 -9.83 11.48
N GLU A 249 -24.82 -10.66 11.18
CA GLU A 249 -24.82 -11.50 9.98
C GLU A 249 -24.94 -10.67 8.70
N GLN A 250 -25.76 -9.62 8.69
CA GLN A 250 -25.88 -8.73 7.54
C GLN A 250 -24.61 -7.90 7.30
N VAL A 251 -23.95 -7.47 8.38
CA VAL A 251 -22.63 -6.82 8.30
C VAL A 251 -21.61 -7.79 7.74
N ASN A 252 -21.57 -9.03 8.24
CA ASN A 252 -20.66 -10.05 7.73
C ASN A 252 -20.89 -10.35 6.24
N LEU A 253 -22.15 -10.41 5.80
CA LEU A 253 -22.51 -10.57 4.40
C LEU A 253 -22.02 -9.37 3.56
N ALA A 254 -22.25 -8.14 4.03
CA ALA A 254 -21.79 -6.93 3.35
C ALA A 254 -20.27 -6.89 3.20
N THR A 255 -19.53 -7.28 4.24
CA THR A 255 -18.07 -7.40 4.17
C THR A 255 -17.66 -8.44 3.13
N ASN A 256 -18.25 -9.64 3.13
CA ASN A 256 -17.93 -10.67 2.12
C ASN A 256 -18.20 -10.19 0.67
N GLN A 257 -19.28 -9.44 0.45
CA GLN A 257 -19.63 -8.87 -0.85
C GLN A 257 -18.67 -7.77 -1.33
N THR A 258 -17.90 -7.16 -0.41
CA THR A 258 -17.01 -6.03 -0.72
C THR A 258 -15.53 -6.43 -0.72
N ILE A 259 -15.15 -7.54 -0.07
CA ILE A 259 -13.75 -8.01 0.03
C ILE A 259 -13.05 -8.05 -1.33
N MET A 260 -13.65 -8.68 -2.36
CA MET A 260 -12.98 -8.81 -3.66
C MET A 260 -12.77 -7.45 -4.35
N ARG A 261 -13.69 -6.50 -4.15
CA ARG A 261 -13.52 -5.14 -4.66
C ARG A 261 -12.36 -4.45 -3.94
N SER A 262 -12.37 -4.48 -2.61
CA SER A 262 -11.32 -3.89 -1.77
C SER A 262 -9.95 -4.47 -2.10
N LEU A 263 -9.84 -5.80 -2.17
CA LEU A 263 -8.60 -6.50 -2.55
C LEU A 263 -8.13 -6.16 -3.97
N ASN A 264 -9.04 -6.06 -4.94
CA ASN A 264 -8.64 -5.69 -6.29
C ASN A 264 -8.11 -4.26 -6.32
N THR A 265 -8.83 -3.31 -5.70
CA THR A 265 -8.39 -1.92 -5.64
C THR A 265 -7.06 -1.79 -4.91
N SER A 266 -6.86 -2.51 -3.80
CA SER A 266 -5.58 -2.49 -3.07
C SER A 266 -4.46 -3.14 -3.85
N LEU A 267 -4.71 -4.25 -4.54
CA LEU A 267 -3.71 -4.88 -5.39
C LEU A 267 -3.27 -3.95 -6.53
N PHE A 268 -4.19 -3.29 -7.22
CA PHE A 268 -3.87 -2.33 -8.28
C PHE A 268 -3.15 -1.09 -7.76
N SER A 269 -3.33 -0.71 -6.49
CA SER A 269 -2.54 0.35 -5.85
C SER A 269 -1.17 -0.14 -5.40
N VAL A 270 -1.09 -1.32 -4.78
CA VAL A 270 0.16 -1.89 -4.23
C VAL A 270 1.15 -2.22 -5.33
N ILE A 271 0.73 -2.77 -6.48
CA ILE A 271 1.68 -3.20 -7.52
C ILE A 271 2.56 -2.04 -8.01
N PRO A 272 2.02 -0.88 -8.44
CA PRO A 272 2.85 0.25 -8.84
C PRO A 272 3.70 0.82 -7.70
N ILE A 273 3.15 0.89 -6.49
CA ILE A 273 3.88 1.41 -5.31
C ILE A 273 5.03 0.47 -4.94
N ALA A 274 4.81 -0.85 -4.98
CA ALA A 274 5.82 -1.86 -4.72
C ALA A 274 6.88 -1.88 -5.83
N ALA A 275 6.49 -1.74 -7.09
CA ALA A 275 7.42 -1.58 -8.20
C ALA A 275 8.28 -0.32 -8.00
N LEU A 276 7.66 0.81 -7.63
CA LEU A 276 8.37 2.04 -7.30
C LEU A 276 9.30 1.86 -6.10
N LEU A 277 8.87 1.16 -5.05
CA LEU A 277 9.72 0.86 -3.89
C LEU A 277 10.93 0.01 -4.29
N VAL A 278 10.73 -1.04 -5.09
CA VAL A 278 11.82 -1.89 -5.58
C VAL A 278 12.79 -1.07 -6.44
N VAL A 279 12.28 -0.26 -7.37
CA VAL A 279 13.12 0.61 -8.23
C VAL A 279 13.85 1.66 -7.38
N ALA A 280 13.17 2.32 -6.44
CA ALA A 280 13.77 3.34 -5.59
C ALA A 280 14.86 2.75 -4.68
N VAL A 281 14.62 1.57 -4.10
CA VAL A 281 15.58 0.90 -3.19
C VAL A 281 16.74 0.28 -3.97
N TRP A 282 16.48 -0.41 -5.08
CA TRP A 282 17.48 -1.21 -5.78
C TRP A 282 18.18 -0.49 -6.94
N LEU A 283 17.50 0.43 -7.63
CA LEU A 283 17.98 1.02 -8.88
C LEU A 283 18.33 2.50 -8.80
N MET A 284 17.75 3.27 -7.88
CA MET A 284 17.96 4.73 -7.89
C MET A 284 18.63 5.26 -6.62
N GLY A 285 18.52 4.57 -5.48
CA GLY A 285 19.10 5.03 -4.22
C GLY A 285 18.55 6.36 -3.70
N VAL A 286 17.55 6.94 -4.36
CA VAL A 286 16.94 8.22 -3.98
C VAL A 286 16.11 8.03 -2.72
N GLY A 287 16.59 8.59 -1.59
CA GLY A 287 15.95 8.45 -0.27
C GLY A 287 14.48 8.87 -0.27
N THR A 288 14.16 10.02 -0.85
CA THR A 288 12.80 10.61 -0.81
C THR A 288 11.74 9.74 -1.51
N LEU A 289 12.07 9.09 -2.63
CA LEU A 289 11.13 8.20 -3.33
C LEU A 289 10.87 6.91 -2.54
N LYS A 290 11.92 6.36 -1.93
CA LYS A 290 11.84 5.20 -1.04
C LYS A 290 10.95 5.51 0.17
N ASP A 291 11.10 6.70 0.74
CA ASP A 291 10.31 7.14 1.89
C ASP A 291 8.83 7.23 1.57
N LEU A 292 8.48 7.86 0.44
CA LEU A 292 7.10 7.94 -0.05
C LEU A 292 6.51 6.56 -0.31
N ALA A 293 7.26 5.69 -1.00
CA ALA A 293 6.80 4.37 -1.39
C ALA A 293 6.54 3.46 -0.18
N LEU A 294 7.41 3.51 0.84
CA LEU A 294 7.24 2.72 2.05
C LEU A 294 5.97 3.13 2.81
N VAL A 295 5.78 4.45 3.03
CA VAL A 295 4.59 4.97 3.73
C VAL A 295 3.31 4.56 3.03
N GLN A 296 3.28 4.70 1.70
CA GLN A 296 2.10 4.33 0.91
C GLN A 296 1.88 2.82 0.90
N LEU A 297 2.92 2.00 0.75
CA LEU A 297 2.82 0.55 0.74
C LEU A 297 2.24 0.02 2.06
N VAL A 298 2.83 0.45 3.18
CA VAL A 298 2.39 0.04 4.52
C VAL A 298 0.96 0.50 4.75
N GLY A 299 0.62 1.73 4.36
CA GLY A 299 -0.73 2.24 4.59
C GLY A 299 -1.80 1.59 3.71
N VAL A 300 -1.50 1.15 2.47
CA VAL A 300 -2.48 0.41 1.66
C VAL A 300 -2.78 -0.91 2.32
N ILE A 301 -1.74 -1.64 2.74
CA ILE A 301 -1.89 -2.93 3.41
C ILE A 301 -2.65 -2.76 4.73
N ALA A 302 -2.24 -1.82 5.58
CA ALA A 302 -2.88 -1.56 6.86
C ALA A 302 -4.34 -1.14 6.69
N GLY A 303 -4.61 -0.20 5.78
CA GLY A 303 -5.96 0.32 5.51
C GLY A 303 -6.92 -0.74 4.99
N THR A 304 -6.48 -1.57 4.03
CA THR A 304 -7.29 -2.68 3.50
C THR A 304 -7.61 -3.73 4.56
N ILE A 305 -6.66 -4.07 5.43
CA ILE A 305 -6.94 -5.02 6.51
C ILE A 305 -7.88 -4.38 7.54
N SER A 306 -7.72 -3.08 7.83
CA SER A 306 -8.46 -2.34 8.86
C SER A 306 -9.92 -2.13 8.50
N SER A 307 -10.20 -1.72 7.26
CA SER A 307 -11.56 -1.54 6.75
C SER A 307 -12.39 -2.83 6.86
N ILE A 308 -11.79 -3.97 6.51
CA ILE A 308 -12.46 -5.29 6.48
C ILE A 308 -12.55 -5.91 7.88
N TYR A 309 -11.43 -5.98 8.60
CA TYR A 309 -11.31 -6.80 9.81
C TYR A 309 -11.45 -6.02 11.12
N PHE A 310 -11.41 -4.68 11.09
CA PHE A 310 -11.55 -3.85 12.27
C PHE A 310 -12.81 -2.97 12.24
N SER A 311 -12.98 -2.16 11.20
CA SER A 311 -14.11 -1.20 11.07
C SER A 311 -15.48 -1.87 11.11
N ALA A 312 -15.73 -2.86 10.26
CA ALA A 312 -17.03 -3.54 10.20
C ALA A 312 -17.37 -4.29 11.51
N PRO A 313 -16.45 -5.03 12.13
CA PRO A 313 -16.73 -5.61 13.45
C PRO A 313 -16.92 -4.58 14.56
N LEU A 314 -16.16 -3.47 14.57
CA LEU A 314 -16.31 -2.38 15.55
C LEU A 314 -17.73 -1.81 15.52
N LEU A 315 -18.30 -1.61 14.33
CA LEU A 315 -19.68 -1.20 14.17
C LEU A 315 -20.67 -2.18 14.81
N VAL A 316 -20.50 -3.50 14.59
CA VAL A 316 -21.36 -4.52 15.22
C VAL A 316 -21.28 -4.43 16.74
N THR A 317 -20.09 -4.24 17.29
CA THR A 317 -19.90 -4.09 18.74
C THR A 317 -20.61 -2.84 19.26
N LEU A 318 -20.49 -1.69 18.60
CA LEU A 318 -21.19 -0.46 18.99
C LEU A 318 -22.72 -0.63 18.95
N LYS A 319 -23.24 -1.25 17.88
CA LYS A 319 -24.67 -1.54 17.72
C LYS A 319 -25.19 -2.53 18.76
N SER A 320 -24.38 -3.51 19.16
CA SER A 320 -24.76 -4.51 20.18
C SER A 320 -25.01 -3.90 21.57
N PHE A 321 -24.42 -2.75 21.88
CA PHE A 321 -24.70 -2.03 23.13
C PHE A 321 -26.09 -1.38 23.15
N GLN A 322 -26.72 -1.20 21.99
CA GLN A 322 -28.04 -0.60 21.89
C GLN A 322 -29.13 -1.65 22.11
N LYS A 323 -30.07 -1.36 23.03
CA LYS A 323 -31.14 -2.28 23.46
C LYS A 323 -31.97 -2.82 22.28
N ARG A 324 -32.23 -1.99 21.26
CA ARG A 324 -33.02 -2.34 20.07
C ARG A 324 -32.41 -3.52 19.29
N TYR A 325 -31.09 -3.49 19.07
CA TYR A 325 -30.40 -4.54 18.31
C TYR A 325 -30.27 -5.82 19.12
N ARG A 326 -29.97 -5.73 20.43
CA ARG A 326 -29.93 -6.92 21.30
C ARG A 326 -31.27 -7.65 21.38
N GLN A 327 -32.37 -6.91 21.52
CA GLN A 327 -33.72 -7.49 21.51
C GLN A 327 -34.09 -8.12 20.16
N HIS A 328 -33.59 -7.56 19.07
CA HIS A 328 -33.79 -8.12 17.74
C HIS A 328 -33.00 -9.43 17.57
N ASP A 329 -31.74 -9.47 17.97
CA ASP A 329 -30.92 -10.68 17.95
C ASP A 329 -31.55 -11.81 18.79
N GLU A 330 -32.11 -11.48 19.97
CA GLU A 330 -32.87 -12.43 20.79
C GLU A 330 -34.13 -12.95 20.08
N LYS A 331 -34.85 -12.09 19.34
CA LYS A 331 -36.03 -12.50 18.55
C LYS A 331 -35.63 -13.41 17.39
N VAL A 332 -34.53 -13.12 16.70
CA VAL A 332 -33.98 -13.95 15.63
C VAL A 332 -33.60 -15.32 16.19
N ALA A 333 -32.89 -15.37 17.32
CA ALA A 333 -32.51 -16.61 17.99
C ALA A 333 -33.75 -17.46 18.37
N ARG A 334 -34.75 -16.84 18.99
CA ARG A 334 -36.00 -17.53 19.35
C ARG A 334 -36.77 -18.03 18.12
N ALA A 335 -36.80 -17.25 17.04
CA ALA A 335 -37.47 -17.66 15.80
C ALA A 335 -36.78 -18.87 15.15
N ARG A 336 -35.44 -18.97 15.24
CA ARG A 336 -34.66 -20.13 14.80
C ARG A 336 -34.94 -21.36 15.64
N GLU A 337 -34.99 -21.22 16.97
CA GLU A 337 -35.33 -22.31 17.89
C GLU A 337 -36.74 -22.88 17.64
N LEU A 338 -37.69 -22.01 17.30
CA LEU A 338 -39.07 -22.41 17.01
C LEU A 338 -39.26 -22.98 15.58
N GLY A 339 -38.21 -23.02 14.75
CA GLY A 339 -38.30 -23.50 13.36
C GLY A 339 -39.19 -22.64 12.45
N VAL A 340 -39.54 -21.42 12.86
CA VAL A 340 -40.49 -20.53 12.17
C VAL A 340 -39.85 -19.80 10.98
N SER A 341 -38.53 -19.88 10.82
CA SER A 341 -37.83 -19.33 9.66
C SER A 341 -37.94 -20.26 8.45
N GLY A 342 -39.04 -20.17 7.70
CA GLY A 342 -39.18 -20.76 6.38
C GLY A 342 -38.25 -20.10 5.35
N GLY A 343 -37.15 -20.78 5.01
CA GLY A 343 -36.25 -20.43 3.90
C GLY A 343 -34.82 -20.96 4.14
N PRO A 344 -34.08 -21.38 3.09
CA PRO A 344 -32.96 -22.31 3.23
C PRO A 344 -31.87 -21.77 4.14
N ALA A 345 -31.49 -22.56 5.14
CA ALA A 345 -30.31 -22.33 5.94
C ALA A 345 -29.07 -22.33 5.04
N ALA A 346 -28.13 -21.42 5.30
CA ALA A 346 -26.79 -21.52 4.75
C ALA A 346 -26.21 -22.92 5.08
N PRO A 347 -25.44 -23.55 4.17
CA PRO A 347 -24.97 -24.91 4.39
C PRO A 347 -24.07 -24.92 5.62
N THR A 348 -24.54 -25.60 6.66
CA THR A 348 -23.69 -25.97 7.80
C THR A 348 -23.00 -27.24 7.35
N GLU A 349 -21.69 -27.19 7.05
CA GLU A 349 -20.91 -28.38 6.74
C GLU A 349 -20.97 -29.34 7.94
N GLU A 350 -21.64 -30.47 7.75
CA GLU A 350 -21.52 -31.63 8.63
C GLU A 350 -20.08 -32.12 8.59
N THR A 351 -19.42 -32.05 9.74
CA THR A 351 -18.14 -32.71 9.97
C THR A 351 -18.40 -34.20 10.13
N VAL A 352 -18.18 -34.96 9.06
CA VAL A 352 -18.12 -36.42 9.13
C VAL A 352 -16.82 -36.83 9.83
N PRO A 353 -16.86 -37.58 10.94
CA PRO A 353 -15.64 -38.04 11.59
C PRO A 353 -15.02 -39.15 10.75
N VAL A 354 -13.80 -38.92 10.26
CA VAL A 354 -12.98 -39.97 9.62
C VAL A 354 -12.43 -40.88 10.71
N THR A 355 -13.04 -42.05 10.87
CA THR A 355 -12.49 -43.16 11.65
C THR A 355 -11.26 -43.69 10.93
N VAL A 356 -10.07 -43.42 11.49
CA VAL A 356 -8.82 -44.07 11.07
C VAL A 356 -8.77 -45.45 11.70
N THR A 357 -9.06 -46.48 10.90
CA THR A 357 -8.81 -47.88 11.29
C THR A 357 -7.37 -48.24 10.92
N THR A 358 -6.57 -48.58 11.92
CA THR A 358 -5.20 -49.05 11.79
C THR A 358 -5.13 -50.56 11.55
N GLY A 359 -4.28 -50.95 10.59
CA GLY A 359 -3.56 -52.24 10.55
C GLY A 359 -3.87 -53.17 9.37
N PRO A 360 -2.98 -54.13 9.03
CA PRO A 360 -1.51 -54.12 9.17
C PRO A 360 -0.77 -54.42 7.85
N ALA A 361 0.53 -54.16 7.85
CA ALA A 361 1.47 -54.47 6.78
C ALA A 361 1.73 -55.99 6.65
N THR A 362 1.92 -56.47 5.42
CA THR A 362 2.52 -57.79 5.11
C THR A 362 3.20 -57.75 3.74
N THR A 363 4.53 -57.59 3.79
CA THR A 363 5.63 -58.26 3.06
C THR A 363 5.56 -58.64 1.57
N LEU A 364 6.62 -58.18 0.86
CA LEU A 364 7.58 -58.91 -0.01
C LEU A 364 7.06 -59.70 -1.22
N THR A 365 7.58 -59.37 -2.41
CA THR A 365 8.63 -60.19 -3.06
C THR A 365 9.31 -59.44 -4.21
N THR A 366 10.59 -59.76 -4.35
CA THR A 366 11.66 -59.28 -5.25
C THR A 366 11.68 -59.98 -6.61
N ASP A 367 12.65 -59.54 -7.41
CA ASP A 367 13.30 -60.13 -8.61
C ASP A 367 12.84 -59.53 -9.95
N GLY A 368 13.73 -59.13 -10.86
CA GLY A 368 15.19 -59.17 -10.89
C GLY A 368 15.67 -58.99 -12.34
N THR A 369 16.94 -58.60 -12.52
CA THR A 369 17.77 -58.73 -13.76
C THR A 369 17.30 -57.98 -15.03
N ALA A 370 18.13 -57.49 -15.96
CA ALA A 370 19.57 -57.30 -16.12
C ALA A 370 19.76 -56.46 -17.41
N ASP A 371 20.97 -55.92 -17.54
CA ASP A 371 21.74 -55.65 -18.76
C ASP A 371 21.53 -54.41 -19.66
N ASP A 372 22.72 -53.84 -19.93
CA ASP A 372 23.15 -52.86 -20.91
C ASP A 372 22.75 -53.17 -22.35
N GLU A 373 22.54 -52.16 -23.19
CA GLU A 373 23.51 -51.78 -24.25
C GLU A 373 23.01 -50.65 -25.16
N ALA A 374 24.01 -50.03 -25.79
CA ALA A 374 24.00 -48.85 -26.65
C ALA A 374 23.31 -49.02 -28.02
N GLY A 375 23.09 -47.88 -28.71
CA GLY A 375 23.31 -47.82 -30.16
C GLY A 375 22.20 -47.20 -31.02
N GLN A 376 22.52 -46.01 -31.55
CA GLN A 376 21.99 -45.26 -32.71
C GLN A 376 21.82 -46.10 -34.02
N PRO A 377 21.28 -45.58 -35.17
CA PRO A 377 21.47 -44.22 -35.71
C PRO A 377 20.38 -43.55 -36.61
N GLU A 378 20.68 -42.27 -36.89
CA GLU A 378 20.50 -41.44 -38.10
C GLU A 378 19.14 -41.20 -38.80
N SER A 379 18.82 -39.91 -38.98
CA SER A 379 18.76 -39.25 -40.31
C SER A 379 18.67 -37.71 -40.22
N THR A 380 19.68 -37.02 -40.77
CA THR A 380 19.70 -35.83 -41.69
C THR A 380 18.41 -35.00 -41.85
N GLU A 381 18.37 -33.67 -41.98
CA GLU A 381 19.15 -32.68 -42.78
C GLU A 381 18.76 -31.25 -42.30
N ALA A 382 19.73 -30.37 -42.01
CA ALA A 382 20.11 -29.16 -42.79
C ALA A 382 19.05 -28.01 -42.83
N THR A 383 19.22 -26.91 -42.06
CA THR A 383 20.01 -25.66 -42.33
C THR A 383 19.49 -24.86 -43.55
N ASP A 384 19.46 -23.54 -43.62
CA ASP A 384 20.05 -22.46 -42.83
C ASP A 384 19.36 -21.13 -43.17
N SER A 385 19.63 -20.15 -42.32
CA SER A 385 19.50 -18.71 -42.47
C SER A 385 20.15 -18.09 -43.73
N PHE A 386 19.77 -16.87 -44.13
CA PHE A 386 20.64 -15.68 -44.25
C PHE A 386 19.96 -14.45 -44.92
N SER A 387 20.58 -13.29 -44.72
CA SER A 387 20.15 -11.88 -44.80
C SER A 387 20.39 -11.13 -46.13
N ALA A 388 19.81 -9.90 -46.20
CA ALA A 388 20.17 -8.71 -47.01
C ALA A 388 19.97 -8.79 -48.55
N ASP A 389 19.73 -7.75 -49.37
CA ASP A 389 19.96 -6.29 -49.29
C ASP A 389 19.13 -5.48 -50.35
N THR A 390 19.01 -4.15 -50.16
CA THR A 390 18.78 -2.99 -51.08
C THR A 390 17.84 -2.99 -52.33
N GLY A 391 17.09 -1.88 -52.48
CA GLY A 391 16.55 -1.40 -53.78
C GLY A 391 15.48 -0.28 -53.69
N SER A 392 15.86 0.95 -54.07
CA SER A 392 15.12 2.23 -54.09
C SER A 392 14.07 2.40 -55.21
N GLN A 393 12.98 3.17 -54.98
CA GLN A 393 12.48 4.29 -55.84
C GLN A 393 11.17 4.97 -55.35
N ASP A 394 11.22 6.31 -55.28
CA ASP A 394 10.22 7.38 -55.57
C ASP A 394 8.71 7.25 -55.22
N GLN A 395 8.19 8.13 -54.34
CA GLN A 395 7.50 9.43 -54.61
C GLN A 395 6.06 9.31 -55.17
N ASP A 396 5.05 9.51 -54.30
CA ASP A 396 4.01 10.55 -54.47
C ASP A 396 3.05 10.62 -53.25
N ALA A 397 2.70 11.84 -52.86
CA ALA A 397 1.85 12.23 -51.71
C ALA A 397 0.32 12.10 -52.04
N PRO A 398 -0.67 12.57 -51.21
CA PRO A 398 -0.61 13.22 -49.90
C PRO A 398 -1.65 12.73 -48.85
N GLN A 399 -1.46 13.30 -47.64
CA GLN A 399 -2.25 13.18 -46.41
C GLN A 399 -3.71 13.64 -46.56
N ARG A 400 -4.65 12.90 -45.94
CA ARG A 400 -6.04 13.32 -45.75
C ARG A 400 -6.27 13.82 -44.32
N THR A 401 -6.37 15.13 -44.21
CA THR A 401 -7.02 15.87 -43.12
C THR A 401 -8.51 15.52 -43.09
N ILE A 402 -9.07 15.14 -41.94
CA ILE A 402 -10.53 15.09 -41.75
C ILE A 402 -10.92 16.12 -40.69
N SER A 403 -11.73 17.05 -41.16
CA SER A 403 -12.22 18.25 -40.50
C SER A 403 -13.35 17.97 -39.50
N ARG A 404 -13.35 18.78 -38.45
CA ARG A 404 -14.40 18.97 -37.44
C ARG A 404 -15.65 19.61 -38.06
N PRO A 405 -16.89 19.17 -37.73
CA PRO A 405 -18.08 19.83 -38.23
C PRO A 405 -18.45 21.06 -37.36
N THR A 406 -18.64 22.19 -38.04
CA THR A 406 -19.28 23.42 -37.55
C THR A 406 -20.80 23.34 -37.73
N ASN A 407 -21.54 23.81 -36.72
CA ASN A 407 -22.99 24.01 -36.77
C ASN A 407 -23.28 25.51 -36.83
N PRO A 408 -23.95 26.04 -37.87
CA PRO A 408 -24.41 27.42 -37.90
C PRO A 408 -25.84 27.54 -37.33
N ASP A 409 -26.21 28.77 -36.99
CA ASP A 409 -27.55 29.24 -36.62
C ASP A 409 -27.95 29.13 -35.15
N ARG A 410 -27.49 30.12 -34.37
CA ARG A 410 -28.35 30.85 -33.42
C ARG A 410 -27.71 32.21 -33.09
N GLU A 411 -28.14 33.22 -33.85
CA GLU A 411 -27.92 34.62 -33.51
C GLU A 411 -28.95 35.14 -32.50
N SER A 412 -28.57 36.27 -31.89
CA SER A 412 -29.27 37.14 -30.92
C SER A 412 -29.12 36.71 -29.46
N GLY A 413 -28.42 37.43 -28.57
CA GLY A 413 -27.82 38.75 -28.66
C GLY A 413 -27.99 39.45 -27.32
N ARG A 414 -26.88 39.83 -26.68
CA ARG A 414 -26.61 41.14 -26.05
C ARG A 414 -25.57 41.04 -24.93
N SER A 415 -24.51 41.79 -25.15
CA SER A 415 -23.44 42.19 -24.26
C SER A 415 -23.95 43.12 -23.16
N TRP A 416 -23.45 42.94 -21.92
CA TRP A 416 -23.44 44.01 -20.92
C TRP A 416 -22.36 43.81 -19.85
N ARG A 417 -21.35 44.69 -19.86
CA ARG A 417 -20.71 45.33 -18.69
C ARG A 417 -20.19 46.70 -19.16
N PRO A 418 -20.34 47.77 -18.36
CA PRO A 418 -19.18 48.25 -17.60
C PRO A 418 -19.49 48.91 -16.24
N GLY A 419 -18.51 48.85 -15.33
CA GLY A 419 -18.12 49.93 -14.42
C GLY A 419 -18.96 50.21 -13.17
N MET A 420 -18.46 49.75 -12.01
CA MET A 420 -18.18 50.53 -10.80
C MET A 420 -17.14 49.79 -9.96
#